data_AF-A0A453HJC8-F1
#
_entry.id   AF-A0A453HJC8-F1
#
_cell.length_a   1.000
_cell.length_b   1.000
_cell.length_c   1.000
_cell.angle_alpha   90.00
_cell.angle_beta   90.00
_cell.angle_gamma   90.00
#
_symmetry.space_group_name_H-M   'P 1'
#
loop_
_entity.id
_entity.type
_entity.pdbx_description
1 polymer ?
#
loop_
_entity_poly.entity_id
_entity_poly.type
_entity_poly.pdbx_seq_one_letter_code
_entity_poly.pdbx_strand_id
1 'polypeptide(L)'
;MTGTAKTEEKEFLKMFKMPVIEVPTNLPNIRVDLPIQAFATLRGKWQYVREEVESMFQLGRPVLVGTTSVESSEYLSDLLKSRNIPHNVLNARPKYAAREAEIIAQAGRKHAITISTNMAGRGTDIILGGNPKMLAKEIVEDNVLPFLSHDTPDVETEGESTSHKGLSKIKLGPSSLALLAKAAIMAKYVHKSESNEWSFQKAKSAVMESIEMSNTIGLEKLQERVAEVTEMYPLCDAIALAYATVLKDCEIHCFDEGAEVKTLGGLHVIGTSLHESRRIDNQLRGRAGRQGDPGSTRFMVSLQDEMFRKFNLDTEWAVRLISRITDGEDIAIESNAVVKQLLGLQINAEKYYFGIRKNLVEFDEVLEVSKESTSIALGR
;
A
#
# COMPACT_ATOMS: atom_id res chain seq x y z
N MET A 1 5.25 14.26 12.60
CA MET A 1 4.20 13.39 13.19
C MET A 1 4.37 11.95 12.69
N THR A 2 4.15 10.94 13.54
CA THR A 2 4.24 9.51 13.16
C THR A 2 3.51 8.65 14.19
N GLY A 3 2.95 7.51 13.76
CA GLY A 3 2.22 6.59 14.64
C GLY A 3 3.09 5.72 15.55
N THR A 4 4.42 5.68 15.35
CA THR A 4 5.31 4.74 16.03
C THR A 4 6.56 5.42 16.62
N ALA A 5 6.45 6.66 17.10
CA ALA A 5 7.60 7.39 17.68
C ALA A 5 7.93 6.96 19.12
N LYS A 6 6.97 6.38 19.85
CA LYS A 6 7.12 6.15 21.30
C LYS A 6 8.27 5.21 21.66
N THR A 7 8.60 4.25 20.78
CA THR A 7 9.74 3.34 20.98
C THR A 7 11.08 4.07 21.01
N GLU A 8 11.21 5.15 20.23
CA GLU A 8 12.43 5.94 20.07
C GLU A 8 12.42 7.22 20.92
N GLU A 9 11.51 7.36 21.88
CA GLU A 9 11.35 8.58 22.68
C GLU A 9 12.65 9.05 23.33
N LYS A 10 13.44 8.11 23.86
CA LYS A 10 14.74 8.43 24.48
C LYS A 10 15.74 9.00 23.47
N GLU A 11 15.73 8.50 22.23
CA GLU A 11 16.57 9.00 21.13
C GLU A 11 16.12 10.42 20.75
N PHE A 12 14.82 10.62 20.55
CA PHE A 12 14.24 11.93 20.24
C PHE A 12 14.55 12.99 21.30
N LEU A 13 14.40 12.63 22.58
CA LEU A 13 14.65 13.55 23.68
C LEU A 13 16.15 13.84 23.82
N LYS A 14 17.02 12.84 23.67
CA LYS A 14 18.47 13.03 23.86
C LYS A 14 19.06 13.87 22.73
N MET A 15 18.77 13.48 21.48
CA MET A 15 19.37 14.08 20.28
C MET A 15 18.69 15.38 19.88
N PHE A 16 17.36 15.41 19.82
CA PHE A 16 16.61 16.55 19.27
C PHE A 16 15.94 17.42 20.33
N LYS A 17 16.02 17.05 21.62
CA LYS A 17 15.24 17.68 22.72
C LYS A 17 13.74 17.70 22.44
N MET A 18 13.26 16.74 21.66
CA MET A 18 11.86 16.66 21.25
C MET A 18 11.13 15.62 22.12
N PRO A 19 10.12 16.01 22.91
CA PRO A 19 9.28 15.06 23.63
C PRO A 19 8.36 14.30 22.65
N VAL A 20 8.06 13.05 22.98
CA VAL A 20 7.11 12.23 22.21
C VAL A 20 5.80 12.08 23.00
N ILE A 21 4.77 12.79 22.54
CA ILE A 21 3.43 12.73 23.11
C ILE A 21 2.60 11.73 22.32
N GLU A 22 2.01 10.76 23.02
CA GLU A 22 1.05 9.82 22.44
C GLU A 22 -0.34 10.45 22.42
N VAL A 23 -0.83 10.73 21.21
CA VAL A 23 -2.19 11.27 21.01
C VAL A 23 -3.18 10.10 21.01
N PRO A 24 -4.26 10.14 21.81
CA PRO A 24 -5.28 9.10 21.80
C PRO A 24 -5.88 8.89 20.40
N THR A 25 -6.25 7.65 20.09
CA THR A 25 -6.95 7.36 18.83
C THR A 25 -8.39 7.90 18.88
N ASN A 26 -8.92 8.29 17.73
CA ASN A 26 -10.30 8.76 17.60
C ASN A 26 -11.32 7.68 18.01
N LEU A 27 -11.03 6.43 17.67
CA LEU A 27 -11.83 5.26 18.06
C LEU A 27 -10.92 4.18 18.68
N PRO A 28 -11.46 3.31 19.55
CA PRO A 28 -10.69 2.23 20.16
C PRO A 28 -10.12 1.27 19.11
N ASN A 29 -8.88 0.85 19.28
CA ASN A 29 -8.27 -0.15 18.41
C ASN A 29 -8.77 -1.55 18.80
N ILE A 30 -9.51 -2.19 17.88
CA ILE A 30 -10.04 -3.57 18.05
C ILE A 30 -9.30 -4.60 17.19
N ARG A 31 -8.14 -4.24 16.63
CA ARG A 31 -7.32 -5.14 15.81
C ARG A 31 -6.82 -6.32 16.62
N VAL A 32 -6.88 -7.52 16.03
CA VAL A 32 -6.36 -8.75 16.63
C VAL A 32 -4.95 -9.04 16.12
N ASP A 33 -3.95 -8.86 16.96
CA ASP A 33 -2.58 -9.26 16.65
C ASP A 33 -2.37 -10.75 17.00
N LEU A 34 -2.38 -11.59 15.97
CA LEU A 34 -2.22 -13.03 16.09
C LEU A 34 -0.77 -13.38 16.48
N PRO A 35 -0.56 -14.51 17.19
CA PRO A 35 0.78 -14.97 17.54
C PRO A 35 1.69 -15.11 16.31
N ILE A 36 2.97 -14.83 16.52
CA ILE A 36 4.00 -15.04 15.49
C ILE A 36 4.19 -16.54 15.29
N GLN A 37 4.16 -16.99 14.03
CA GLN A 37 4.46 -18.37 13.66
C GLN A 37 5.92 -18.46 13.18
N ALA A 38 6.71 -19.30 13.83
CA ALA A 38 8.09 -19.56 13.45
C ALA A 38 8.20 -20.85 12.64
N PHE A 39 9.07 -20.87 11.63
CA PHE A 39 9.30 -22.00 10.74
C PHE A 39 10.78 -22.34 10.69
N ALA A 40 11.11 -23.63 10.61
CA ALA A 40 12.50 -24.06 10.46
C ALA A 40 13.06 -23.75 9.05
N THR A 41 12.23 -23.91 8.02
CA THR A 41 12.60 -23.75 6.60
C THR A 41 11.89 -22.56 5.97
N LEU A 42 12.49 -21.97 4.92
CA LEU A 42 11.80 -20.98 4.07
C LEU A 42 10.65 -21.61 3.30
N ARG A 43 10.82 -22.86 2.84
CA ARG A 43 9.81 -23.59 2.06
C ARG A 43 8.51 -23.73 2.85
N GLY A 44 8.57 -24.21 4.09
CA GLY A 44 7.39 -24.34 4.95
C GLY A 44 6.74 -23.00 5.26
N LYS A 45 7.54 -21.96 5.57
CA LYS A 45 7.01 -20.60 5.74
C LYS A 45 6.18 -20.16 4.54
N TRP A 46 6.75 -20.24 3.32
CA TRP A 46 6.08 -19.75 2.11
C TRP A 46 4.85 -20.57 1.74
N GLN A 47 4.87 -21.88 2.00
CA GLN A 47 3.71 -22.73 1.84
C GLN A 47 2.55 -22.29 2.75
N TYR A 48 2.84 -22.02 4.03
CA TYR A 48 1.84 -21.51 4.98
C TYR A 48 1.35 -20.10 4.64
N VAL A 49 2.25 -19.19 4.22
CA VAL A 49 1.85 -17.85 3.74
C VAL A 49 0.87 -17.98 2.57
N ARG A 50 1.19 -18.81 1.58
CA ARG A 50 0.34 -19.08 0.42
C ARG A 50 -1.03 -19.64 0.83
N GLU A 51 -1.05 -20.61 1.75
CA GLU A 51 -2.30 -21.23 2.25
C GLU A 51 -3.17 -20.25 3.03
N GLU A 52 -2.59 -19.39 3.86
CA GLU A 52 -3.35 -18.36 4.57
C GLU A 52 -3.91 -17.31 3.60
N VAL A 53 -3.12 -16.87 2.62
CA VAL A 53 -3.60 -15.98 1.55
C VAL A 53 -4.75 -16.64 0.77
N GLU A 54 -4.60 -17.91 0.37
CA GLU A 54 -5.63 -18.68 -0.35
C GLU A 54 -6.91 -18.81 0.47
N SER A 55 -6.81 -19.12 1.77
CA SER A 55 -7.95 -19.20 2.67
C SER A 55 -8.69 -17.87 2.81
N MET A 56 -7.96 -16.76 3.05
CA MET A 56 -8.57 -15.44 3.16
C MET A 56 -9.18 -14.97 1.83
N PHE A 57 -8.53 -15.29 0.71
CA PHE A 57 -9.05 -14.99 -0.62
C PHE A 57 -10.37 -15.73 -0.91
N GLN A 58 -10.47 -17.02 -0.54
CA GLN A 58 -11.70 -17.81 -0.66
C GLN A 58 -12.84 -17.25 0.20
N LEU A 59 -12.53 -16.72 1.38
CA LEU A 59 -13.50 -16.01 2.23
C LEU A 59 -13.91 -14.64 1.67
N GLY A 60 -13.13 -14.08 0.75
CA GLY A 60 -13.30 -12.73 0.21
C GLY A 60 -12.67 -11.63 1.06
N ARG A 61 -11.88 -11.99 2.07
CA ARG A 61 -11.25 -11.03 2.96
C ARG A 61 -9.99 -10.42 2.32
N PRO A 62 -9.80 -9.09 2.35
CA PRO A 62 -8.61 -8.46 1.80
C PRO A 62 -7.35 -8.81 2.60
N VAL A 63 -6.24 -9.02 1.88
CA VAL A 63 -4.95 -9.36 2.46
C VAL A 63 -3.86 -8.40 1.98
N LEU A 64 -3.08 -7.88 2.93
CA LEU A 64 -1.83 -7.18 2.66
C LEU A 64 -0.66 -8.03 3.16
N VAL A 65 0.22 -8.43 2.25
CA VAL A 65 1.44 -9.18 2.58
C VAL A 65 2.64 -8.24 2.53
N GLY A 66 3.34 -8.07 3.65
CA GLY A 66 4.57 -7.30 3.75
C GLY A 66 5.79 -8.20 3.68
N THR A 67 6.65 -7.97 2.68
CA THR A 67 7.93 -8.66 2.51
C THR A 67 9.09 -7.70 2.76
N THR A 68 10.31 -8.22 2.93
CA THR A 68 11.52 -7.40 3.14
C THR A 68 12.34 -7.18 1.85
N SER A 69 12.08 -7.95 0.80
CA SER A 69 12.84 -7.88 -0.46
C SER A 69 11.94 -8.07 -1.68
N VAL A 70 12.35 -7.48 -2.81
CA VAL A 70 11.67 -7.65 -4.10
C VAL A 70 11.65 -9.13 -4.51
N GLU A 71 12.75 -9.85 -4.32
CA GLU A 71 12.84 -11.29 -4.61
C GLU A 71 11.79 -12.10 -3.84
N SER A 72 11.57 -11.77 -2.56
CA SER A 72 10.54 -12.43 -1.74
C SER A 72 9.13 -12.14 -2.26
N SER A 73 8.87 -10.92 -2.74
CA SER A 73 7.59 -10.55 -3.33
C SER A 73 7.33 -11.26 -4.64
N GLU A 74 8.32 -11.33 -5.54
CA GLU A 74 8.21 -12.04 -6.81
C GLU A 74 8.04 -13.55 -6.58
N TYR A 75 8.75 -14.12 -5.61
CA TYR A 75 8.58 -15.51 -5.24
C TYR A 75 7.16 -15.83 -4.77
N LEU A 76 6.59 -15.01 -3.88
CA LEU A 76 5.20 -15.17 -3.45
C LEU A 76 4.22 -14.94 -4.61
N SER A 77 4.48 -13.96 -5.46
CA SER A 77 3.70 -13.67 -6.66
C SER A 77 3.59 -14.91 -7.55
N ASP A 78 4.71 -15.59 -7.83
CA ASP A 78 4.71 -16.80 -8.64
C ASP A 78 3.97 -17.97 -7.97
N LEU A 79 4.07 -18.11 -6.65
CA LEU A 79 3.27 -19.09 -5.90
C LEU A 79 1.77 -18.82 -6.02
N LEU A 80 1.34 -17.57 -5.97
CA LEU A 80 -0.07 -17.18 -6.11
C LEU A 80 -0.57 -17.32 -7.56
N LYS A 81 0.26 -16.99 -8.56
CA LYS A 81 -0.05 -17.23 -9.99
C LYS A 81 -0.30 -18.70 -10.26
N SER A 82 0.48 -19.60 -9.65
CA SER A 82 0.29 -21.05 -9.81
C SER A 82 -1.08 -21.55 -9.31
N ARG A 83 -1.74 -20.78 -8.44
CA ARG A 83 -3.07 -21.05 -7.88
C ARG A 83 -4.17 -20.20 -8.50
N ASN A 84 -3.87 -19.42 -9.54
CA ASN A 84 -4.79 -18.47 -10.16
C ASN A 84 -5.39 -17.45 -9.17
N ILE A 85 -4.63 -17.06 -8.14
CA ILE A 85 -5.05 -16.02 -7.20
C ILE A 85 -4.58 -14.67 -7.75
N PRO A 86 -5.50 -13.77 -8.14
CA PRO A 86 -5.13 -12.44 -8.59
C PRO A 86 -4.57 -11.62 -7.44
N HIS A 87 -3.49 -10.91 -7.70
CA HIS A 87 -2.80 -10.10 -6.71
C HIS A 87 -2.01 -8.97 -7.39
N ASN A 88 -1.68 -7.95 -6.61
CA ASN A 88 -0.83 -6.84 -7.03
C ASN A 88 0.50 -6.86 -6.27
N VAL A 89 1.61 -6.55 -6.94
CA VAL A 89 2.94 -6.44 -6.33
C VAL A 89 3.41 -4.99 -6.37
N LEU A 90 3.88 -4.50 -5.23
CA LEU A 90 4.39 -3.14 -5.06
C LEU A 90 5.86 -3.22 -4.62
N ASN A 91 6.73 -2.59 -5.39
CA ASN A 91 8.18 -2.75 -5.30
C ASN A 91 8.91 -1.48 -4.79
N ALA A 92 8.16 -0.49 -4.27
CA ALA A 92 8.66 0.76 -3.70
C ALA A 92 9.55 1.59 -4.65
N ARG A 93 9.31 1.52 -5.96
CA ARG A 93 10.09 2.30 -6.94
C ARG A 93 9.54 3.73 -7.01
N PRO A 94 10.37 4.79 -6.82
CA PRO A 94 9.88 6.17 -6.79
C PRO A 94 9.09 6.58 -8.04
N LYS A 95 9.49 6.08 -9.22
CA LYS A 95 8.82 6.32 -10.51
C LYS A 95 7.35 5.87 -10.51
N TYR A 96 7.00 4.85 -9.73
CA TYR A 96 5.66 4.25 -9.69
C TYR A 96 4.87 4.61 -8.43
N ALA A 97 5.35 5.53 -7.59
CA ALA A 97 4.74 5.82 -6.29
C ALA A 97 3.26 6.25 -6.39
N ALA A 98 2.89 7.04 -7.41
CA ALA A 98 1.50 7.44 -7.65
C ALA A 98 0.60 6.24 -7.97
N ARG A 99 1.08 5.33 -8.83
CA ARG A 99 0.36 4.11 -9.19
C ARG A 99 0.27 3.12 -8.03
N GLU A 100 1.36 2.96 -7.27
CA GLU A 100 1.35 2.13 -6.06
C GLU A 100 0.34 2.68 -5.04
N ALA A 101 0.20 4.00 -4.93
CA ALA A 101 -0.80 4.64 -4.10
C ALA A 101 -2.22 4.32 -4.58
N GLU A 102 -2.51 4.37 -5.88
CA GLU A 102 -3.82 4.00 -6.44
C GLU A 102 -4.18 2.54 -6.13
N ILE A 103 -3.24 1.61 -6.30
CA ILE A 103 -3.43 0.19 -5.95
C ILE A 103 -3.70 0.02 -4.45
N ILE A 104 -2.93 0.69 -3.60
CA ILE A 104 -3.07 0.60 -2.14
C ILE A 104 -4.40 1.17 -1.66
N ALA A 105 -4.87 2.25 -2.28
CA ALA A 105 -6.16 2.83 -1.94
C ALA A 105 -7.33 1.85 -2.20
N GLN A 106 -7.16 0.88 -3.10
CA GLN A 106 -8.13 -0.17 -3.39
C GLN A 106 -7.82 -1.51 -2.69
N ALA A 107 -6.73 -1.61 -1.92
CA ALA A 107 -6.32 -2.87 -1.26
C ALA A 107 -7.28 -3.34 -0.16
N GLY A 108 -8.23 -2.50 0.27
CA GLY A 108 -9.25 -2.84 1.27
C GLY A 108 -10.55 -3.41 0.68
N ARG A 109 -10.62 -3.63 -0.63
CA ARG A 109 -11.78 -4.19 -1.32
C ARG A 109 -11.89 -5.70 -1.16
N LYS A 110 -13.08 -6.26 -1.36
CA LYS A 110 -13.31 -7.71 -1.27
C LYS A 110 -12.44 -8.45 -2.28
N HIS A 111 -11.87 -9.58 -1.87
CA HIS A 111 -10.91 -10.39 -2.66
C HIS A 111 -9.59 -9.69 -3.04
N ALA A 112 -9.30 -8.48 -2.53
CA ALA A 112 -8.06 -7.79 -2.84
C ALA A 112 -6.85 -8.45 -2.15
N ILE A 113 -5.85 -8.86 -2.93
CA ILE A 113 -4.57 -9.36 -2.43
C ILE A 113 -3.46 -8.44 -2.91
N THR A 114 -2.72 -7.86 -1.96
CA THR A 114 -1.65 -6.90 -2.25
C THR A 114 -0.36 -7.34 -1.56
N ILE A 115 0.72 -7.47 -2.32
CA ILE A 115 2.06 -7.75 -1.83
C ILE A 115 2.84 -6.43 -1.86
N SER A 116 3.41 -6.04 -0.72
CA SER A 116 4.17 -4.81 -0.56
C SER A 116 5.58 -5.12 -0.08
N THR A 117 6.59 -4.72 -0.86
CA THR A 117 7.99 -4.78 -0.42
C THR A 117 8.29 -3.64 0.55
N ASN A 118 8.83 -3.97 1.72
CA ASN A 118 9.25 -3.05 2.77
C ASN A 118 8.13 -2.07 3.19
N MET A 119 8.15 -0.87 2.61
CA MET A 119 7.20 0.20 2.87
C MET A 119 6.55 0.72 1.57
N ALA A 120 6.41 -0.11 0.54
CA ALA A 120 5.67 0.27 -0.66
C ALA A 120 4.23 0.65 -0.30
N GLY A 121 3.69 1.69 -0.94
CA GLY A 121 2.38 2.23 -0.56
C GLY A 121 2.37 3.06 0.74
N ARG A 122 3.51 3.56 1.19
CA ARG A 122 3.56 4.48 2.34
C ARG A 122 2.91 5.81 2.01
N GLY A 123 2.12 6.33 2.95
CA GLY A 123 1.42 7.59 2.80
C GLY A 123 -0.02 7.46 2.29
N THR A 124 -0.40 6.29 1.77
CA THR A 124 -1.78 6.02 1.34
C THR A 124 -2.51 5.15 2.35
N ASP A 125 -3.73 5.55 2.66
CA ASP A 125 -4.60 4.84 3.59
C ASP A 125 -5.36 3.72 2.90
N ILE A 126 -5.39 2.54 3.53
CA ILE A 126 -6.21 1.41 3.08
C ILE A 126 -7.56 1.54 3.78
N ILE A 127 -8.60 1.87 3.02
CA ILE A 127 -9.97 2.00 3.49
C ILE A 127 -10.70 0.70 3.15
N LEU A 128 -11.42 0.12 4.10
CA LEU A 128 -12.23 -1.08 3.84
C LEU A 128 -13.34 -0.72 2.85
N GLY A 129 -13.46 -1.49 1.76
CA GLY A 129 -14.32 -1.17 0.61
C GLY A 129 -13.68 -0.29 -0.47
N GLY A 130 -12.44 0.20 -0.26
CA GLY A 130 -11.70 0.99 -1.23
C GLY A 130 -11.93 2.51 -1.12
N ASN A 131 -11.16 3.28 -1.88
CA ASN A 131 -11.30 4.74 -1.93
C ASN A 131 -12.24 5.13 -3.09
N PRO A 132 -13.43 5.70 -2.82
CA PRO A 132 -14.43 5.97 -3.85
C PRO A 132 -13.98 7.04 -4.86
N LYS A 133 -13.19 8.03 -4.44
CA LYS A 133 -12.69 9.11 -5.33
C LYS A 133 -11.70 8.56 -6.35
N MET A 134 -10.74 7.77 -5.87
CA MET A 134 -9.76 7.13 -6.76
C MET A 134 -10.41 6.10 -7.68
N LEU A 135 -11.42 5.37 -7.18
CA LEU A 135 -12.17 4.40 -7.96
C LEU A 135 -12.99 5.07 -9.08
N ALA A 136 -13.69 6.17 -8.76
CA ALA A 136 -14.44 6.93 -9.75
C ALA A 136 -13.53 7.56 -10.81
N LYS A 137 -12.37 8.09 -10.40
CA LYS A 137 -11.34 8.60 -11.31
C LYS A 137 -10.91 7.51 -12.30
N GLU A 138 -10.56 6.33 -11.80
CA GLU A 138 -10.13 5.20 -12.62
C GLU A 138 -11.20 4.77 -13.64
N ILE A 139 -12.47 4.66 -13.22
CA ILE A 139 -13.58 4.32 -14.12
C ILE A 139 -13.72 5.36 -15.24
N VAL A 140 -13.61 6.65 -14.91
CA VAL A 140 -13.70 7.72 -15.91
C VAL A 140 -12.52 7.67 -16.86
N GLU A 141 -11.30 7.49 -16.35
CA GLU A 141 -10.09 7.35 -17.16
C GLU A 141 -10.19 6.15 -18.13
N ASP A 142 -10.59 4.98 -17.65
CA ASP A 142 -10.76 3.76 -18.45
C ASP A 142 -11.80 3.91 -19.57
N ASN A 143 -12.85 4.72 -19.34
CA ASN A 143 -13.93 4.92 -20.32
C ASN A 143 -13.69 6.10 -21.27
N VAL A 144 -12.80 7.04 -20.95
CA VAL A 144 -12.59 8.28 -21.71
C VAL A 144 -11.24 8.30 -22.41
N LEU A 145 -10.15 7.92 -21.73
CA LEU A 145 -8.79 7.99 -22.29
C LEU A 145 -8.60 7.19 -23.58
N PRO A 146 -9.15 5.95 -23.74
CA PRO A 146 -9.01 5.20 -24.99
C PRO A 146 -9.61 5.89 -26.23
N PHE A 147 -10.51 6.86 -26.02
CA PHE A 147 -11.12 7.64 -27.10
C PHE A 147 -10.43 8.98 -27.34
N LEU A 148 -9.58 9.44 -26.41
CA LEU A 148 -8.80 10.68 -26.54
C LEU A 148 -7.40 10.46 -27.11
N SER A 149 -6.76 9.33 -26.81
CA SER A 149 -5.41 9.03 -27.29
C SER A 149 -5.28 7.56 -27.66
N HIS A 150 -4.71 7.29 -28.85
CA HIS A 150 -4.35 5.93 -29.29
C HIS A 150 -2.95 5.50 -28.84
N ASP A 151 -2.18 6.42 -28.24
CA ASP A 151 -0.87 6.12 -27.67
C ASP A 151 -1.02 5.08 -26.56
N THR A 152 -0.19 4.04 -26.60
CA THR A 152 -0.11 3.10 -25.49
C THR A 152 0.44 3.82 -24.26
N PRO A 153 -0.08 3.51 -23.05
CA PRO A 153 0.51 4.01 -21.82
C PRO A 153 2.01 3.71 -21.84
N ASP A 154 2.81 4.74 -21.55
CA ASP A 154 4.25 4.68 -21.69
C ASP A 154 4.78 3.65 -20.67
N VAL A 155 5.10 2.43 -21.12
CA VAL A 155 5.31 1.23 -20.29
C VAL A 155 6.39 1.46 -19.23
N GLU A 156 7.33 2.36 -19.51
CA GLU A 156 8.39 2.74 -18.58
C GLU A 156 7.90 3.61 -17.41
N THR A 157 6.86 4.41 -17.55
CA THR A 157 6.30 5.25 -16.48
C THR A 157 5.03 4.67 -15.88
N GLU A 158 4.26 3.94 -16.68
CA GLU A 158 2.93 3.51 -16.29
C GLU A 158 2.85 2.02 -15.97
N GLY A 159 3.81 1.17 -16.39
CA GLY A 159 3.83 -0.28 -16.15
C GLY A 159 2.70 -1.06 -16.83
N GLU A 160 2.71 -2.40 -16.80
CA GLU A 160 1.62 -3.22 -17.39
C GLU A 160 0.27 -2.87 -16.78
N SER A 161 -0.79 -2.73 -17.59
CA SER A 161 -2.16 -2.49 -17.12
C SER A 161 -2.61 -3.62 -16.18
N THR A 162 -2.61 -3.38 -14.88
CA THR A 162 -3.18 -4.32 -13.91
C THR A 162 -4.68 -4.16 -13.99
N SER A 163 -5.30 -4.90 -14.91
CA SER A 163 -6.73 -5.17 -14.80
C SER A 163 -6.96 -5.67 -13.38
N HIS A 164 -7.86 -5.03 -12.62
CA HIS A 164 -8.39 -5.50 -11.33
C HIS A 164 -9.16 -6.83 -11.49
N LYS A 165 -8.57 -7.80 -12.18
CA LYS A 165 -9.06 -9.16 -12.37
C LYS A 165 -9.23 -9.74 -10.97
N GLY A 166 -10.46 -10.00 -10.58
CA GLY A 166 -10.78 -10.61 -9.29
C GLY A 166 -11.39 -9.69 -8.24
N LEU A 167 -11.37 -8.36 -8.43
CA LEU A 167 -12.16 -7.47 -7.56
C LEU A 167 -13.64 -7.53 -7.94
N SER A 168 -14.50 -7.23 -6.97
CA SER A 168 -15.94 -7.12 -7.21
C SER A 168 -16.21 -6.08 -8.32
N LYS A 169 -17.13 -6.41 -9.24
CA LYS A 169 -17.52 -5.45 -10.28
C LYS A 169 -18.49 -4.43 -9.69
N ILE A 170 -18.17 -3.16 -9.87
CA ILE A 170 -19.03 -2.04 -9.45
C ILE A 170 -20.27 -2.04 -10.34
N LYS A 171 -21.44 -1.91 -9.73
CA LYS A 171 -22.70 -1.74 -10.45
C LYS A 171 -22.97 -0.25 -10.60
N LEU A 172 -22.65 0.30 -11.77
CA LEU A 172 -22.97 1.69 -12.10
C LEU A 172 -24.46 1.84 -12.43
N GLY A 173 -25.06 2.95 -11.99
CA GLY A 173 -26.44 3.29 -12.31
C GLY A 173 -26.62 3.61 -13.81
N PRO A 174 -27.87 3.53 -14.33
CA PRO A 174 -28.15 3.82 -15.73
C PRO A 174 -27.79 5.26 -16.11
N SER A 175 -27.97 6.22 -15.20
CA SER A 175 -27.60 7.61 -15.40
C SER A 175 -26.09 7.80 -15.55
N SER A 176 -25.29 7.15 -14.71
CA SER A 176 -23.83 7.22 -14.75
C SER A 176 -23.28 6.57 -16.03
N LEU A 177 -23.85 5.44 -16.45
CA LEU A 177 -23.52 4.80 -17.73
C LEU A 177 -23.85 5.69 -18.92
N ALA A 178 -25.01 6.35 -18.92
CA ALA A 178 -25.40 7.27 -19.99
C ALA A 178 -24.46 8.48 -20.08
N LEU A 179 -24.07 9.06 -18.95
CA LEU A 179 -23.15 10.20 -18.90
C LEU A 179 -21.71 9.82 -19.28
N LEU A 180 -21.22 8.65 -18.84
CA LEU A 180 -19.94 8.10 -19.28
C LEU A 180 -19.93 7.87 -20.79
N ALA A 181 -20.99 7.27 -21.35
CA ALA A 181 -21.11 7.10 -22.79
C ALA A 181 -21.14 8.46 -23.53
N LYS A 182 -21.84 9.46 -22.98
CA LYS A 182 -21.84 10.82 -23.53
C LYS A 182 -20.43 11.43 -23.54
N ALA A 183 -19.69 11.31 -22.44
CA ALA A 183 -18.31 11.79 -22.34
C ALA A 183 -17.37 11.06 -23.31
N ALA A 184 -17.48 9.74 -23.44
CA ALA A 184 -16.70 8.94 -24.38
C ALA A 184 -16.98 9.32 -25.85
N ILE A 185 -18.24 9.58 -26.19
CA ILE A 185 -18.63 10.06 -27.52
C ILE A 185 -18.01 11.44 -27.77
N MET A 186 -18.11 12.38 -26.82
CA MET A 186 -17.49 13.70 -26.95
C MET A 186 -15.97 13.61 -27.10
N ALA A 187 -15.30 12.75 -26.33
CA ALA A 187 -13.87 12.50 -26.44
C ALA A 187 -13.48 12.08 -27.86
N LYS A 188 -14.22 11.13 -28.44
CA LYS A 188 -14.02 10.67 -29.82
C LYS A 188 -14.21 11.79 -30.85
N TYR A 189 -15.16 12.69 -30.63
CA TYR A 189 -15.37 13.86 -31.51
C TYR A 189 -14.23 14.87 -31.41
N VAL A 190 -13.81 15.22 -30.19
CA VAL A 190 -12.70 16.16 -29.93
C VAL A 190 -11.40 15.65 -30.54
N HIS A 191 -11.09 14.37 -30.35
CA HIS A 191 -9.92 13.74 -30.97
C HIS A 191 -9.93 13.86 -32.50
N LYS A 192 -11.10 13.66 -33.12
CA LYS A 192 -11.27 13.77 -34.58
C LYS A 192 -11.19 15.21 -35.09
N SER A 193 -11.70 16.19 -34.33
CA SER A 193 -11.65 17.61 -34.74
C SER A 193 -10.25 18.21 -34.60
N GLU A 194 -9.48 17.78 -33.60
CA GLU A 194 -8.13 18.31 -33.31
C GLU A 194 -7.00 17.52 -34.00
N SER A 195 -7.29 16.77 -35.06
CA SER A 195 -6.28 16.13 -35.93
C SER A 195 -5.18 15.33 -35.20
N ASN A 196 -5.54 14.51 -34.20
CA ASN A 196 -4.61 13.66 -33.42
C ASN A 196 -3.55 14.39 -32.56
N GLU A 197 -3.76 15.65 -32.18
CA GLU A 197 -2.84 16.38 -31.27
C GLU A 197 -2.89 15.94 -29.78
N TRP A 198 -3.57 14.83 -29.47
CA TRP A 198 -3.74 14.35 -28.11
C TRP A 198 -2.70 13.31 -27.75
N SER A 199 -1.62 13.75 -27.07
CA SER A 199 -0.75 12.84 -26.35
C SER A 199 -1.46 12.28 -25.11
N PHE A 200 -1.06 11.08 -24.69
CA PHE A 200 -1.62 10.44 -23.48
C PHE A 200 -1.54 11.34 -22.23
N GLN A 201 -0.40 12.04 -22.05
CA GLN A 201 -0.21 12.97 -20.93
C GLN A 201 -1.17 14.17 -20.98
N LYS A 202 -1.42 14.73 -22.17
CA LYS A 202 -2.37 15.83 -22.36
C LYS A 202 -3.79 15.38 -22.06
N ALA A 203 -4.18 14.18 -22.51
CA ALA A 203 -5.49 13.59 -22.22
C ALA A 203 -5.69 13.37 -20.71
N LYS A 204 -4.68 12.84 -20.02
CA LYS A 204 -4.70 12.62 -18.57
C LYS A 204 -4.82 13.93 -17.78
N SER A 205 -4.08 14.97 -18.17
CA SER A 205 -4.19 16.31 -17.57
C SER A 205 -5.60 16.88 -17.73
N ALA A 206 -6.18 16.79 -18.93
CA ALA A 206 -7.53 17.29 -19.19
C ALA A 206 -8.60 16.57 -18.34
N VAL A 207 -8.48 15.24 -18.17
CA VAL A 207 -9.36 14.48 -17.28
C VAL A 207 -9.18 14.94 -15.83
N MET A 208 -7.94 15.13 -15.36
CA MET A 208 -7.67 15.62 -14.01
C MET A 208 -8.27 17.01 -13.77
N GLU A 209 -8.09 17.95 -14.69
CA GLU A 209 -8.67 19.30 -14.61
C GLU A 209 -10.21 19.26 -14.57
N SER A 210 -10.81 18.35 -15.33
CA SER A 210 -12.26 18.12 -15.32
C SER A 210 -12.75 17.59 -13.97
N ILE A 211 -12.00 16.68 -13.36
CA ILE A 211 -12.29 16.15 -12.02
C ILE A 211 -12.16 17.25 -10.96
N GLU A 212 -11.13 18.09 -11.03
CA GLU A 212 -10.98 19.25 -10.13
C GLU A 212 -12.13 20.24 -10.29
N MET A 213 -12.55 20.50 -11.52
CA MET A 213 -13.71 21.33 -11.82
C MET A 213 -15.00 20.78 -11.20
N SER A 214 -15.21 19.45 -11.24
CA SER A 214 -16.38 18.81 -10.63
C SER A 214 -16.46 19.03 -9.10
N ASN A 215 -15.33 19.22 -8.43
CA ASN A 215 -15.31 19.46 -6.99
C ASN A 215 -15.65 20.91 -6.64
N THR A 216 -15.52 21.84 -7.59
CA THR A 216 -15.80 23.27 -7.38
C THR A 216 -17.19 23.68 -7.88
N ILE A 217 -17.68 23.02 -8.92
CA ILE A 217 -18.96 23.33 -9.57
C ILE A 217 -20.00 22.28 -9.18
N GLY A 218 -21.13 22.73 -8.61
CA GLY A 218 -22.24 21.84 -8.25
C GLY A 218 -22.89 21.15 -9.46
N LEU A 219 -23.49 19.98 -9.23
CA LEU A 219 -24.07 19.11 -10.26
C LEU A 219 -25.07 19.83 -11.18
N GLU A 220 -25.94 20.67 -10.61
CA GLU A 220 -26.98 21.41 -11.34
C GLU A 220 -26.37 22.41 -12.34
N LYS A 221 -25.35 23.17 -11.90
CA LYS A 221 -24.62 24.13 -12.76
C LYS A 221 -23.84 23.43 -13.87
N LEU A 222 -23.30 22.24 -13.61
CA LEU A 222 -22.64 21.44 -14.65
C LEU A 222 -23.65 20.95 -15.71
N GLN A 223 -24.84 20.54 -15.28
CA GLN A 223 -25.90 20.14 -16.21
C GLN A 223 -26.37 21.31 -17.08
N GLU A 224 -26.53 22.49 -16.50
CA GLU A 224 -26.86 23.73 -17.24
C GLU A 224 -25.77 24.06 -18.27
N ARG A 225 -24.49 24.07 -17.88
CA ARG A 225 -23.38 24.33 -18.82
C ARG A 225 -23.31 23.32 -19.96
N VAL A 226 -23.50 22.04 -19.65
CA VAL A 226 -23.52 20.99 -20.68
C VAL A 226 -24.73 21.14 -21.62
N ALA A 227 -25.81 21.79 -21.20
CA ALA A 227 -27.01 22.04 -22.00
C ALA A 227 -26.94 23.37 -22.78
N GLU A 228 -26.30 24.40 -22.25
CA GLU A 228 -26.19 25.73 -22.85
C GLU A 228 -25.13 25.82 -23.95
N VAL A 229 -24.03 25.05 -23.85
CA VAL A 229 -22.91 25.20 -24.78
C VAL A 229 -23.24 24.60 -26.15
N THR A 230 -23.55 25.49 -27.10
CA THR A 230 -23.99 25.14 -28.47
C THR A 230 -22.85 25.16 -29.51
N GLU A 231 -21.71 25.79 -29.21
CA GLU A 231 -20.65 26.08 -30.20
C GLU A 231 -19.26 25.48 -29.91
N MET A 232 -18.97 25.08 -28.66
CA MET A 232 -17.68 24.50 -28.26
C MET A 232 -17.92 23.19 -27.52
N TYR A 233 -17.38 22.05 -27.99
CA TYR A 233 -17.64 20.76 -27.36
C TYR A 233 -17.20 20.76 -25.88
N PRO A 234 -18.12 20.70 -24.89
CA PRO A 234 -17.76 20.87 -23.48
C PRO A 234 -17.27 19.54 -22.90
N LEU A 235 -16.17 19.01 -23.46
CA LEU A 235 -15.58 17.75 -23.04
C LEU A 235 -15.29 17.74 -21.54
N CYS A 236 -14.69 18.83 -21.03
CA CYS A 236 -14.34 18.93 -19.62
C CYS A 236 -15.58 18.93 -18.71
N ASP A 237 -16.64 19.67 -19.07
CA ASP A 237 -17.88 19.68 -18.28
C ASP A 237 -18.60 18.32 -18.35
N ALA A 238 -18.55 17.63 -19.50
CA ALA A 238 -19.13 16.30 -19.65
C ALA A 238 -18.39 15.25 -18.81
N ILE A 239 -17.05 15.30 -18.77
CA ILE A 239 -16.22 14.45 -17.91
C ILE A 239 -16.49 14.77 -16.44
N ALA A 240 -16.54 16.06 -16.08
CA ALA A 240 -16.83 16.51 -14.71
C ALA A 240 -18.19 16.00 -14.21
N LEU A 241 -19.22 16.11 -15.06
CA LEU A 241 -20.57 15.64 -14.75
C LEU A 241 -20.62 14.10 -14.63
N ALA A 242 -19.97 13.39 -15.55
CA ALA A 242 -19.87 11.93 -15.49
C ALA A 242 -19.18 11.48 -14.19
N TYR A 243 -18.01 12.07 -13.86
CA TYR A 243 -17.29 11.80 -12.62
C TYR A 243 -18.15 12.04 -11.38
N ALA A 244 -18.86 13.18 -11.31
CA ALA A 244 -19.70 13.48 -10.15
C ALA A 244 -20.83 12.46 -9.92
N THR A 245 -21.40 11.91 -10.99
CA THR A 245 -22.42 10.84 -10.88
C THR A 245 -21.81 9.48 -10.53
N VAL A 246 -20.70 9.11 -11.18
CA VAL A 246 -19.96 7.87 -10.89
C VAL A 246 -19.44 7.87 -9.47
N LEU A 247 -19.00 9.01 -8.95
CA LEU A 247 -18.53 9.14 -7.57
C LEU A 247 -19.62 8.74 -6.57
N LYS A 248 -20.88 9.15 -6.78
CA LYS A 248 -22.00 8.77 -5.92
C LYS A 248 -22.24 7.26 -5.93
N ASP A 249 -22.20 6.65 -7.11
CA ASP A 249 -22.33 5.19 -7.24
C ASP A 249 -21.17 4.45 -6.56
N CYS A 250 -19.94 4.96 -6.71
CA CYS A 250 -18.75 4.43 -6.05
C CYS A 250 -18.81 4.59 -4.52
N GLU A 251 -19.31 5.70 -4.00
CA GLU A 251 -19.48 5.92 -2.56
C GLU A 251 -20.44 4.89 -1.95
N ILE A 252 -21.58 4.64 -2.60
CA ILE A 252 -22.53 3.61 -2.17
C ILE A 252 -21.88 2.22 -2.22
N HIS A 253 -21.23 1.89 -3.35
CA HIS A 253 -20.57 0.60 -3.52
C HIS A 253 -19.46 0.36 -2.48
N CYS A 254 -18.57 1.32 -2.27
CA CYS A 254 -17.48 1.23 -1.30
C CYS A 254 -18.02 1.14 0.14
N PHE A 255 -19.14 1.81 0.44
CA PHE A 255 -19.80 1.72 1.74
C PHE A 255 -20.35 0.31 2.00
N ASP A 256 -21.10 -0.25 1.04
CA ASP A 256 -21.69 -1.59 1.15
C ASP A 256 -20.61 -2.68 1.20
N GLU A 257 -19.63 -2.63 0.29
CA GLU A 257 -18.51 -3.57 0.27
C GLU A 257 -17.65 -3.43 1.54
N GLY A 258 -17.45 -2.21 2.03
CA GLY A 258 -16.75 -1.95 3.29
C GLY A 258 -17.45 -2.60 4.47
N ALA A 259 -18.79 -2.55 4.53
CA ALA A 259 -19.56 -3.24 5.56
C ALA A 259 -19.40 -4.76 5.47
N GLU A 260 -19.48 -5.35 4.26
CA GLU A 260 -19.21 -6.77 4.06
C GLU A 260 -17.81 -7.16 4.53
N VAL A 261 -16.77 -6.42 4.11
CA VAL A 261 -15.38 -6.68 4.51
C VAL A 261 -15.21 -6.61 6.03
N LYS A 262 -15.90 -5.68 6.72
CA LYS A 262 -15.89 -5.63 8.19
C LYS A 262 -16.48 -6.90 8.80
N THR A 263 -17.57 -7.43 8.26
CA THR A 263 -18.15 -8.71 8.73
C THR A 263 -17.21 -9.91 8.52
N LEU A 264 -16.40 -9.87 7.46
CA LEU A 264 -15.36 -10.87 7.17
C LEU A 264 -14.11 -10.73 8.07
N GLY A 265 -14.10 -9.77 9.01
CA GLY A 265 -12.99 -9.52 9.94
C GLY A 265 -12.03 -8.41 9.51
N GLY A 266 -12.36 -7.64 8.46
CA GLY A 266 -11.57 -6.50 7.98
C GLY A 266 -10.24 -6.90 7.32
N LEU A 267 -9.30 -5.96 7.23
CA LEU A 267 -8.00 -6.20 6.58
C LEU A 267 -7.16 -7.22 7.37
N HIS A 268 -6.66 -8.25 6.68
CA HIS A 268 -5.69 -9.20 7.22
C HIS A 268 -4.27 -8.83 6.74
N VAL A 269 -3.34 -8.62 7.67
CA VAL A 269 -1.97 -8.23 7.36
C VAL A 269 -1.02 -9.37 7.71
N ILE A 270 -0.22 -9.81 6.74
CA ILE A 270 0.78 -10.86 6.91
C ILE A 270 2.17 -10.24 6.78
N GLY A 271 3.00 -10.32 7.82
CA GLY A 271 4.43 -10.04 7.73
C GLY A 271 5.18 -11.34 7.44
N THR A 272 5.95 -11.39 6.35
CA THR A 272 6.66 -12.63 5.94
C THR A 272 8.07 -12.76 6.54
N SER A 273 8.51 -11.74 7.26
CA SER A 273 9.81 -11.64 7.95
C SER A 273 9.68 -10.54 9.03
N LEU A 274 10.56 -10.54 10.02
CA LEU A 274 10.74 -9.38 10.91
C LEU A 274 11.73 -8.39 10.29
N HIS A 275 11.42 -7.10 10.38
CA HIS A 275 12.37 -6.06 10.06
C HIS A 275 13.41 -5.89 11.19
N GLU A 276 14.49 -5.20 10.89
CA GLU A 276 15.56 -4.90 11.87
C GLU A 276 15.11 -3.99 13.01
N SER A 277 13.93 -3.36 12.88
CA SER A 277 13.30 -2.53 13.90
C SER A 277 11.83 -2.86 14.05
N ARG A 278 11.38 -3.05 15.30
CA ARG A 278 9.98 -3.24 15.69
C ARG A 278 9.09 -2.09 15.24
N ARG A 279 9.66 -0.89 15.11
CA ARG A 279 8.94 0.29 14.62
C ARG A 279 8.38 0.05 13.21
N ILE A 280 9.14 -0.61 12.34
CA ILE A 280 8.73 -0.88 10.95
C ILE A 280 7.67 -1.98 10.92
N ASP A 281 7.84 -3.05 11.71
CA ASP A 281 6.82 -4.09 11.86
C ASP A 281 5.49 -3.52 12.38
N ASN A 282 5.55 -2.61 13.35
CA ASN A 282 4.37 -1.93 13.88
C ASN A 282 3.70 -1.00 12.86
N GLN A 283 4.45 -0.43 11.90
CA GLN A 283 3.87 0.31 10.80
C GLN A 283 3.10 -0.60 9.85
N LEU A 284 3.63 -1.81 9.57
CA LEU A 284 2.91 -2.81 8.79
C LEU A 284 1.63 -3.26 9.52
N ARG A 285 1.71 -3.58 10.82
CA ARG A 285 0.52 -3.92 11.64
C ARG A 285 -0.52 -2.79 11.64
N GLY A 286 -0.04 -1.55 11.71
CA GLY A 286 -0.87 -0.34 11.69
C GLY A 286 -1.63 -0.10 10.38
N ARG A 287 -1.39 -0.88 9.33
CA ARG A 287 -2.22 -0.85 8.11
C ARG A 287 -3.62 -1.42 8.34
N ALA A 288 -3.79 -2.34 9.30
CA ALA A 288 -5.09 -2.86 9.71
C ALA A 288 -5.63 -2.16 10.97
N GLY A 289 -6.95 -2.20 11.14
CA GLY A 289 -7.64 -1.71 12.34
C GLY A 289 -7.70 -0.19 12.46
N ARG A 290 -7.79 0.53 11.32
CA ARG A 290 -7.87 2.00 11.31
C ARG A 290 -9.26 2.44 11.74
N GLN A 291 -9.35 3.57 12.45
CA GLN A 291 -10.64 4.13 12.91
C GLN A 291 -11.55 3.10 13.61
N GLY A 292 -10.96 2.20 14.40
CA GLY A 292 -11.71 1.17 15.12
C GLY A 292 -12.32 0.09 14.22
N ASP A 293 -11.88 -0.02 12.96
CA ASP A 293 -12.27 -1.12 12.10
C ASP A 293 -11.75 -2.47 12.64
N PRO A 294 -12.46 -3.58 12.35
CA PRO A 294 -11.90 -4.90 12.57
C PRO A 294 -10.69 -5.11 11.66
N GLY A 295 -9.78 -5.96 12.11
CA GLY A 295 -8.59 -6.31 11.36
C GLY A 295 -7.77 -7.33 12.13
N SER A 296 -6.85 -7.99 11.44
CA SER A 296 -5.91 -8.89 12.12
C SER A 296 -4.54 -8.82 11.49
N THR A 297 -3.52 -9.13 12.29
CA THR A 297 -2.14 -9.17 11.82
C THR A 297 -1.49 -10.47 12.26
N ARG A 298 -0.66 -11.06 11.40
CA ARG A 298 0.14 -12.25 11.71
C ARG A 298 1.52 -12.09 11.11
N PHE A 299 2.55 -12.51 11.85
CA PHE A 299 3.90 -12.60 11.31
C PHE A 299 4.28 -14.07 11.19
N MET A 300 4.79 -14.44 10.03
CA MET A 300 5.33 -15.75 9.73
C MET A 300 6.81 -15.57 9.46
N VAL A 301 7.66 -16.20 10.27
CA VAL A 301 9.10 -15.97 10.28
C VAL A 301 9.83 -17.29 10.12
N SER A 302 10.93 -17.31 9.38
CA SER A 302 11.77 -18.49 9.26
C SER A 302 13.10 -18.29 9.96
N LEU A 303 13.65 -19.34 10.56
CA LEU A 303 15.03 -19.34 11.08
C LEU A 303 16.08 -19.05 9.99
N GLN A 304 15.69 -19.20 8.71
CA GLN A 304 16.51 -18.94 7.54
C GLN A 304 16.35 -17.51 6.98
N ASP A 305 15.50 -16.67 7.57
CA ASP A 305 15.32 -15.29 7.12
C ASP A 305 16.60 -14.45 7.27
N GLU A 306 16.76 -13.47 6.38
CA GLU A 306 17.96 -12.64 6.27
C GLU A 306 18.35 -11.95 7.58
N MET A 307 17.38 -11.39 8.30
CA MET A 307 17.62 -10.70 9.57
C MET A 307 18.26 -11.64 10.60
N PHE A 308 17.73 -12.85 10.77
CA PHE A 308 18.30 -13.80 11.71
C PHE A 308 19.65 -14.33 11.23
N ARG A 309 19.87 -14.49 9.93
CA ARG A 309 21.18 -14.86 9.39
C ARG A 309 22.24 -13.80 9.65
N LYS A 310 21.89 -12.51 9.57
CA LYS A 310 22.83 -11.39 9.84
C LYS A 310 23.17 -11.25 11.31
N PHE A 311 22.20 -11.45 12.20
CA PHE A 311 22.36 -11.20 13.64
C PHE A 311 22.52 -12.46 14.50
N ASN A 312 22.43 -13.67 13.92
CA ASN A 312 22.83 -14.93 14.58
C ASN A 312 24.36 -15.00 14.65
N LEU A 313 24.92 -14.40 15.70
CA LEU A 313 26.33 -14.57 16.05
C LEU A 313 26.62 -15.97 16.63
N ASP A 314 25.62 -16.66 17.19
CA ASP A 314 25.73 -18.05 17.70
C ASP A 314 24.86 -19.01 16.89
N THR A 315 25.48 -19.71 15.94
CA THR A 315 24.83 -20.63 14.99
C THR A 315 24.46 -21.98 15.62
N GLU A 316 25.07 -22.37 16.75
CA GLU A 316 24.93 -23.72 17.29
C GLU A 316 23.50 -24.06 17.72
N TRP A 317 22.81 -23.14 18.40
CA TRP A 317 21.48 -23.44 18.93
C TRP A 317 20.43 -23.51 17.80
N ALA A 318 20.51 -22.61 16.81
CA ALA A 318 19.58 -22.57 15.69
C ALA A 318 19.76 -23.79 14.78
N VAL A 319 21.01 -24.19 14.50
CA VAL A 319 21.33 -25.39 13.74
C VAL A 319 20.94 -26.65 14.52
N ARG A 320 21.17 -26.71 15.84
CA ARG A 320 20.69 -27.81 16.71
C ARG A 320 19.17 -27.88 16.78
N LEU A 321 18.50 -26.74 16.83
CA LEU A 321 17.04 -26.67 16.85
C LEU A 321 16.46 -27.12 15.52
N ILE A 322 16.99 -26.60 14.40
CA ILE A 322 16.62 -27.04 13.06
C ILE A 322 16.82 -28.54 12.96
N SER A 323 18.02 -29.07 13.23
CA SER A 323 18.32 -30.51 13.12
C SER A 323 17.52 -31.41 14.06
N ARG A 324 17.03 -30.93 15.21
CA ARG A 324 16.11 -31.68 16.08
C ARG A 324 14.65 -31.61 15.65
N ILE A 325 14.25 -30.53 14.97
CA ILE A 325 12.89 -30.33 14.48
C ILE A 325 12.73 -30.89 13.05
N THR A 326 13.82 -31.01 12.28
CA THR A 326 13.77 -31.53 10.91
C THR A 326 13.64 -33.04 10.89
N ASP A 327 12.39 -33.51 11.00
CA ASP A 327 11.95 -34.77 10.37
C ASP A 327 11.44 -34.53 8.93
N GLY A 328 11.85 -33.41 8.30
CA GLY A 328 11.43 -33.03 6.95
C GLY A 328 10.03 -32.42 6.86
N GLU A 329 9.35 -32.22 7.99
CA GLU A 329 8.02 -31.62 8.03
C GLU A 329 8.08 -30.09 8.03
N ASP A 330 7.39 -29.48 7.08
CA ASP A 330 7.30 -28.03 6.86
C ASP A 330 6.31 -27.35 7.84
N ILE A 331 6.28 -27.77 9.11
CA ILE A 331 5.27 -27.37 10.11
C ILE A 331 5.75 -26.15 10.92
N ALA A 332 4.79 -25.35 11.38
CA ALA A 332 5.04 -24.24 12.30
C ALA A 332 5.53 -24.73 13.68
N ILE A 333 6.55 -24.07 14.21
CA ILE A 333 7.13 -24.34 15.53
C ILE A 333 6.19 -23.78 16.60
N GLU A 334 5.57 -24.64 17.40
CA GLU A 334 4.61 -24.25 18.45
C GLU A 334 5.26 -23.67 19.72
N SER A 335 6.59 -23.76 19.84
CA SER A 335 7.29 -23.33 21.05
C SER A 335 7.41 -21.81 21.18
N ASN A 336 6.70 -21.25 22.14
CA ASN A 336 6.80 -19.83 22.55
C ASN A 336 8.25 -19.40 22.90
N ALA A 337 9.11 -20.33 23.31
CA ALA A 337 10.49 -20.04 23.64
C ALA A 337 11.29 -19.58 22.40
N VAL A 338 11.04 -20.19 21.25
CA VAL A 338 11.72 -19.86 19.98
C VAL A 338 11.33 -18.46 19.53
N VAL A 339 10.02 -18.14 19.55
CA VAL A 339 9.53 -16.80 19.22
C VAL A 339 10.16 -15.74 20.12
N LYS A 340 10.27 -16.01 21.43
CA LYS A 340 10.92 -15.10 22.39
C LYS A 340 12.40 -14.86 22.07
N GLN A 341 13.12 -15.89 21.64
CA GLN A 341 14.52 -15.77 21.21
C GLN A 341 14.65 -14.93 19.93
N LEU A 342 13.78 -15.16 18.94
CA LEU A 342 13.77 -14.39 17.68
C LEU A 342 13.50 -12.90 17.91
N LEU A 343 12.54 -12.58 18.80
CA LEU A 343 12.30 -11.19 19.21
C LEU A 343 13.51 -10.58 19.95
N GLY A 344 14.25 -11.39 20.71
CA GLY A 344 15.52 -10.98 21.33
C GLY A 344 16.58 -10.59 20.30
N LEU A 345 16.69 -11.31 19.19
CA LEU A 345 17.59 -10.98 18.08
C LEU A 345 17.22 -9.64 17.43
N GLN A 346 15.92 -9.38 17.25
CA GLN A 346 15.45 -8.10 16.73
C GLN A 346 15.83 -6.93 17.64
N ILE A 347 15.71 -7.08 18.97
CA ILE A 347 16.15 -6.05 19.93
C ILE A 347 17.66 -5.83 19.84
N ASN A 348 18.44 -6.88 19.60
CA ASN A 348 19.88 -6.76 19.42
C ASN A 348 20.23 -6.02 18.10
N ALA A 349 19.49 -6.28 17.03
CA ALA A 349 19.62 -5.53 15.77
C ALA A 349 19.32 -4.03 15.98
N GLU A 350 18.24 -3.69 16.70
CA GLU A 350 17.93 -2.30 17.06
C GLU A 350 19.08 -1.62 17.81
N LYS A 351 19.65 -2.29 18.82
CA LYS A 351 20.79 -1.78 19.59
C LYS A 351 22.03 -1.58 18.74
N TYR A 352 22.31 -2.51 17.83
CA TYR A 352 23.43 -2.42 16.90
C TYR A 352 23.31 -1.17 16.02
N TYR A 353 22.16 -0.98 15.37
CA TYR A 353 21.93 0.20 14.53
C TYR A 353 21.86 1.50 15.33
N PHE A 354 21.34 1.47 16.56
CA PHE A 354 21.41 2.62 17.47
C PHE A 354 22.86 3.02 17.75
N GLY A 355 23.75 2.05 18.00
CA GLY A 355 25.17 2.29 18.19
C GLY A 355 25.82 2.95 16.98
N ILE A 356 25.51 2.47 15.77
CA ILE A 356 26.00 3.07 14.52
C ILE A 356 25.54 4.53 14.40
N ARG A 357 24.24 4.80 14.60
CA ARG A 357 23.70 6.17 14.52
C ARG A 357 24.34 7.09 15.55
N LYS A 358 24.52 6.61 16.78
CA LYS A 358 25.16 7.36 17.86
C LYS A 358 26.60 7.76 17.48
N ASN A 359 27.40 6.81 17.00
CA ASN A 359 28.77 7.07 16.60
C ASN A 359 28.83 8.09 15.44
N LEU A 360 27.91 7.98 14.47
CA LEU A 360 27.85 8.90 13.34
C LEU A 360 27.55 10.34 13.79
N VAL A 361 26.63 10.52 14.74
CA VAL A 361 26.35 11.84 15.35
C VAL A 361 27.58 12.37 16.09
N GLU A 362 28.26 11.54 16.88
CA GLU A 362 29.47 11.96 17.60
C GLU A 362 30.60 12.40 16.64
N PHE A 363 30.74 11.75 15.48
CA PHE A 363 31.69 12.19 14.46
C PHE A 363 31.29 13.52 13.81
N ASP A 364 30.00 13.71 13.54
CA ASP A 364 29.50 14.94 12.92
C ASP A 364 29.66 16.15 13.86
N GLU A 365 29.39 15.99 15.16
CA GLU A 365 29.63 17.02 16.19
C GLU A 365 31.09 17.51 16.18
N VAL A 366 32.06 16.59 16.04
CA VAL A 366 33.48 16.95 15.96
C VAL A 366 33.80 17.72 14.66
N LEU A 367 33.19 17.30 13.54
CA LEU A 367 33.37 17.97 12.25
C LEU A 367 32.74 19.36 12.23
N GLU A 368 31.57 19.54 12.86
CA GLU A 368 30.92 20.84 13.00
C GLU A 368 31.79 21.83 13.77
N VAL A 369 32.34 21.41 14.92
CA VAL A 369 33.27 22.26 15.70
C VAL A 369 34.50 22.65 14.88
N SER A 370 35.04 21.72 14.07
CA SER A 370 36.18 21.99 13.19
C SER A 370 35.83 22.99 12.08
N LYS A 371 34.66 22.83 11.44
CA LYS A 371 34.15 23.77 10.42
C LYS A 371 33.92 25.15 11.00
N GLU A 372 33.27 25.24 12.16
CA GLU A 372 32.99 26.51 12.83
C GLU A 372 34.29 27.23 13.22
N SER A 373 35.26 26.50 13.77
CA SER A 373 36.60 27.03 14.08
C SER A 373 37.32 27.55 12.82
N THR A 374 37.18 26.84 11.70
CA THR A 374 37.82 27.22 10.42
C THR A 374 37.12 28.41 9.76
N SER A 375 35.79 28.49 9.83
CA SER A 375 35.03 29.65 9.39
C SER A 375 35.35 30.90 10.21
N ILE A 376 35.54 30.75 11.52
CA ILE A 376 36.01 31.85 12.39
C ILE A 376 37.43 32.29 12.00
N ALA A 377 38.30 31.36 11.60
CA ALA A 377 39.66 31.65 11.17
C ALA A 377 39.75 32.30 9.78
N LEU A 378 38.82 32.01 8.86
CA LEU A 378 38.75 32.57 7.51
C LEU A 378 37.93 33.87 7.41
N GLY A 379 37.12 34.19 8.43
CA GLY A 379 36.30 35.40 8.53
C GLY A 379 36.97 36.59 9.25
N ARG A 380 38.26 36.49 9.56
CA ARG A 380 39.16 37.56 10.01
C ARG A 380 40.31 37.69 9.03
#